data_AF-A0A7S1H619-F1
#
_entry.id   AF-A0A7S1H619-F1
#
_cell.length_a   1.000
_cell.length_b   1.000
_cell.length_c   1.000
_cell.angle_alpha   90.00
_cell.angle_beta   90.00
_cell.angle_gamma   90.00
#
_symmetry.space_group_name_H-M   'P 1'
#
loop_
_entity.id
_entity.type
_entity.pdbx_description
1 polymer ?
#
loop_
_entity_poly.entity_id
_entity_poly.type
_entity_poly.pdbx_seq_one_letter_code
_entity_poly.pdbx_strand_id
1 'polypeptide(L)'
;AARALTGGYQGVPYDNTTAAKWLKKASHQGHPSSLFILGEWSTVGTVRGVPKDLRAAHTLLTKASQLGHTPAFYALGILHNKGGDGLPKNQTLAVEMFRRAAELGHAA
;
A
#
# COMPACT_ATOMS: atom_id res chain seq x y z
N ALA A 1 -38.33 30.09 -8.37
CA ALA A 1 -36.95 30.44 -8.77
C ALA A 1 -35.99 29.87 -7.74
N ALA A 2 -35.23 28.84 -8.09
CA ALA A 2 -34.07 28.40 -7.32
C ALA A 2 -33.12 27.66 -8.27
N ARG A 3 -32.20 28.42 -8.86
CA ARG A 3 -30.98 27.90 -9.46
C ARG A 3 -29.96 27.78 -8.33
N ALA A 4 -29.47 26.58 -8.07
CA ALA A 4 -28.22 26.38 -7.35
C ALA A 4 -27.43 25.28 -8.07
N LEU A 5 -26.43 25.72 -8.82
CA LEU A 5 -25.37 24.91 -9.40
C LEU A 5 -24.49 24.42 -8.26
N THR A 6 -24.61 23.15 -7.87
CA THR A 6 -23.58 22.44 -7.12
C THR A 6 -23.00 21.38 -8.05
N GLY A 7 -21.75 21.60 -8.47
CA GLY A 7 -21.01 20.72 -9.37
C GLY A 7 -21.11 19.26 -8.93
N GLY A 8 -21.68 18.44 -9.79
CA GLY A 8 -21.85 17.01 -9.59
C GLY A 8 -20.50 16.30 -9.55
N TYR A 9 -19.99 16.11 -8.33
CA TYR A 9 -19.19 14.93 -7.98
C TYR A 9 -20.01 14.02 -7.06
N GLN A 10 -21.29 13.83 -7.40
CA GLN A 10 -22.10 12.76 -6.83
C GLN A 10 -22.05 11.58 -7.80
N GLY A 11 -21.33 10.52 -7.42
CA GLY A 11 -21.60 9.18 -7.94
C GLY A 11 -20.56 8.56 -8.87
N VAL A 12 -19.27 8.61 -8.53
CA VAL A 12 -18.39 7.50 -8.97
C VAL A 12 -18.55 6.40 -7.91
N PRO A 13 -19.17 5.25 -8.24
CA PRO A 13 -19.12 4.10 -7.34
C PRO A 13 -17.64 3.85 -7.02
N TYR A 14 -17.31 3.63 -5.75
CA TYR A 14 -15.96 3.28 -5.35
C TYR A 14 -15.65 1.87 -5.89
N ASP A 15 -15.39 1.77 -7.20
CA ASP A 15 -15.10 0.52 -7.89
C ASP A 15 -13.64 0.18 -7.64
N ASN A 16 -13.41 -0.34 -6.45
CA ASN A 16 -12.17 -0.95 -6.01
C ASN A 16 -11.62 -1.96 -7.04
N THR A 17 -12.48 -2.57 -7.85
CA THR A 17 -12.08 -3.48 -8.93
C THR A 17 -11.39 -2.73 -10.07
N THR A 18 -11.92 -1.58 -10.49
CA THR A 18 -11.32 -0.72 -11.51
C THR A 18 -10.04 -0.06 -10.97
N ALA A 19 -10.05 0.40 -9.71
CA ALA A 19 -8.85 0.93 -9.06
C ALA A 19 -7.72 -0.11 -8.99
N ALA A 20 -8.03 -1.35 -8.57
CA ALA A 20 -7.04 -2.44 -8.50
C ALA A 20 -6.43 -2.75 -9.88
N LYS A 21 -7.22 -2.71 -10.96
CA LYS A 21 -6.71 -2.90 -12.33
C LYS A 21 -5.72 -1.80 -12.72
N TRP A 22 -6.05 -0.54 -12.47
CA TRP A 22 -5.17 0.59 -12.78
C TRP A 22 -3.89 0.60 -11.94
N LEU A 23 -4.02 0.32 -10.64
CA LEU A 23 -2.86 0.20 -9.76
C LEU A 23 -1.93 -0.94 -10.20
N LYS A 24 -2.48 -2.09 -10.64
CA LYS A 24 -1.64 -3.19 -11.20
C LYS A 24 -0.89 -2.74 -12.45
N LYS A 25 -1.56 -2.01 -13.35
CA LYS A 25 -0.91 -1.46 -14.55
C LYS A 25 0.20 -0.46 -14.18
N ALA A 26 -0.02 0.40 -13.20
CA ALA A 26 0.95 1.39 -12.76
C ALA A 26 2.10 0.78 -11.94
N SER A 27 1.84 -0.26 -11.15
CA SER A 27 2.88 -1.00 -10.41
C SER A 27 3.79 -1.79 -11.33
N HIS A 28 3.27 -2.32 -12.44
CA HIS A 28 4.08 -2.94 -13.50
C HIS A 28 5.03 -1.93 -14.16
N GLN A 29 4.61 -0.66 -14.25
CA GLN A 29 5.47 0.45 -14.73
C GLN A 29 6.42 0.98 -13.64
N GLY A 30 6.39 0.42 -12.42
CA GLY A 30 7.29 0.81 -11.34
C GLY A 30 6.86 2.07 -10.59
N HIS A 31 5.60 2.50 -10.66
CA HIS A 31 5.17 3.68 -9.89
C HIS A 31 5.20 3.38 -8.38
N PRO A 32 6.02 4.08 -7.57
CA PRO A 32 6.26 3.70 -6.17
C PRO A 32 4.99 3.76 -5.31
N SER A 33 4.15 4.78 -5.49
CA SER A 33 2.88 4.87 -4.76
C SER A 33 1.88 3.77 -5.15
N SER A 34 1.93 3.27 -6.39
CA SER A 34 1.02 2.19 -6.83
C SER A 34 1.47 0.85 -6.26
N LEU A 35 2.79 0.62 -6.22
CA LEU A 35 3.38 -0.53 -5.53
C LEU A 35 3.03 -0.52 -4.04
N PHE A 36 3.11 0.64 -3.40
CA PHE A 36 2.74 0.81 -2.00
C PHE A 36 1.27 0.48 -1.74
N ILE A 37 0.34 1.12 -2.46
CA ILE A 37 -1.10 0.91 -2.26
C ILE A 37 -1.48 -0.56 -2.49
N LEU A 38 -0.96 -1.19 -3.56
CA LEU A 38 -1.20 -2.61 -3.80
C LEU A 38 -0.61 -3.48 -2.69
N GLY A 39 0.57 -3.14 -2.18
CA GLY A 39 1.20 -3.82 -1.06
C GLY A 39 0.32 -3.77 0.18
N GLU A 40 -0.15 -2.58 0.58
CA GLU A 40 -1.07 -2.41 1.69
C GLU A 40 -2.38 -3.17 1.50
N TRP A 41 -2.98 -3.10 0.30
CA TRP A 41 -4.21 -3.84 0.01
C TRP A 41 -4.02 -5.35 0.07
N SER A 42 -2.85 -5.85 -0.34
CA SER A 42 -2.47 -7.26 -0.18
C SER A 42 -2.23 -7.65 1.29
N THR A 43 -1.98 -6.71 2.22
CA THR A 43 -1.89 -7.05 3.65
C THR A 43 -3.25 -7.36 4.29
N VAL A 44 -4.30 -6.70 3.81
CA VAL A 44 -5.66 -6.80 4.38
C VAL A 44 -6.59 -7.69 3.56
N GLY A 45 -6.42 -7.74 2.24
CA GLY A 45 -7.22 -8.55 1.32
C GLY A 45 -8.69 -8.14 1.20
N THR A 46 -9.05 -6.90 1.56
CA THR A 46 -10.44 -6.40 1.55
C THR A 46 -10.88 -5.86 0.19
N VAL A 47 -9.94 -5.69 -0.74
CA VAL A 47 -10.20 -5.10 -2.06
C VAL A 47 -10.46 -6.20 -3.08
N ARG A 48 -11.61 -6.14 -3.76
CA ARG A 48 -11.97 -7.09 -4.81
C ARG A 48 -10.88 -7.18 -5.88
N GLY A 49 -10.36 -8.39 -6.11
CA GLY A 49 -9.28 -8.64 -7.07
C GLY A 49 -7.86 -8.45 -6.53
N VAL A 50 -7.72 -8.17 -5.23
CA VAL A 50 -6.45 -8.14 -4.50
C VAL A 50 -6.60 -9.05 -3.26
N PRO A 51 -6.30 -10.35 -3.38
CA PRO A 51 -6.38 -11.26 -2.25
C PRO A 51 -5.34 -10.90 -1.18
N LYS A 52 -5.61 -11.31 0.07
CA LYS A 52 -4.63 -11.22 1.14
C LYS A 52 -3.45 -12.14 0.81
N ASP A 53 -2.25 -11.56 0.73
CA ASP A 53 -1.01 -12.28 0.53
C ASP A 53 0.15 -11.44 1.09
N LEU A 54 0.64 -11.83 2.27
CA LEU A 54 1.69 -11.10 2.97
C LEU A 54 3.06 -11.20 2.27
N ARG A 55 3.30 -12.25 1.47
CA ARG A 55 4.54 -12.40 0.69
C ARG A 55 4.52 -11.47 -0.53
N ALA A 56 3.38 -11.39 -1.22
CA ALA A 56 3.17 -10.42 -2.27
C ALA A 56 3.26 -8.99 -1.72
N ALA A 57 2.62 -8.71 -0.58
CA ALA A 57 2.70 -7.42 0.09
C ALA A 57 4.16 -7.05 0.43
N HIS A 58 4.92 -7.97 1.03
CA HIS A 58 6.34 -7.77 1.33
C HIS A 58 7.12 -7.39 0.07
N THR A 59 6.91 -8.10 -1.03
CA THR A 59 7.62 -7.86 -2.30
C THR A 59 7.29 -6.48 -2.88
N LEU A 60 6.00 -6.12 -2.90
CA LEU A 60 5.52 -4.83 -3.40
C LEU A 60 6.04 -3.65 -2.57
N LEU A 61 5.96 -3.76 -1.25
CA LEU A 61 6.44 -2.74 -0.32
C LEU A 61 7.97 -2.60 -0.37
N THR A 62 8.70 -3.72 -0.49
CA THR A 62 10.17 -3.69 -0.69
C THR A 62 10.54 -2.95 -1.97
N LYS A 63 9.83 -3.21 -3.07
CA LYS A 63 10.09 -2.49 -4.32
C LYS A 63 9.74 -1.00 -4.20
N ALA A 64 8.63 -0.66 -3.54
CA ALA A 64 8.24 0.73 -3.30
C ALA A 64 9.30 1.48 -2.47
N SER A 65 9.83 0.85 -1.42
CA SER A 65 10.86 1.45 -0.56
C SER A 65 12.19 1.65 -1.29
N GLN A 66 12.61 0.69 -2.12
CA GLN A 66 13.78 0.79 -2.99
C GLN A 66 13.68 1.93 -4.01
N LEU A 67 12.46 2.29 -4.42
CA LEU A 67 12.19 3.41 -5.32
C LEU A 67 11.96 4.74 -4.57
N GLY A 68 12.31 4.80 -3.29
CA GLY A 68 12.26 6.02 -2.48
C GLY A 68 10.89 6.35 -1.88
N HIS A 69 9.92 5.42 -1.91
CA HIS A 69 8.64 5.65 -1.25
C HIS A 69 8.77 5.40 0.25
N THR A 70 9.11 6.45 0.99
CA THR A 70 9.37 6.39 2.44
C THR A 70 8.29 5.66 3.27
N PRO A 71 6.97 5.86 3.03
CA PRO A 71 5.92 5.13 3.77
C PRO A 71 6.00 3.61 3.64
N ALA A 72 6.59 3.09 2.57
CA ALA A 72 6.75 1.65 2.41
C ALA A 72 7.69 1.03 3.44
N PHE A 73 8.68 1.76 3.97
CA PHE A 73 9.50 1.30 5.09
C PHE A 73 8.66 1.12 6.36
N TYR A 74 7.77 2.05 6.67
CA TYR A 74 6.88 1.92 7.82
C TYR A 74 5.96 0.69 7.66
N ALA A 75 5.35 0.51 6.48
CA ALA A 75 4.50 -0.64 6.20
C ALA A 75 5.26 -1.99 6.29
N LEU A 76 6.52 -2.06 5.83
CA LEU A 76 7.38 -3.23 6.01
C LEU A 76 7.65 -3.51 7.50
N GLY A 77 7.86 -2.45 8.30
CA GLY A 77 8.03 -2.57 9.74
C GLY A 77 6.81 -3.22 10.40
N ILE A 78 5.61 -2.77 10.05
CA ILE A 78 4.34 -3.35 10.54
C ILE A 78 4.20 -4.80 10.08
N LEU A 79 4.52 -5.08 8.81
CA LEU A 79 4.41 -6.40 8.22
C LEU A 79 5.31 -7.42 8.94
N HIS A 80 6.58 -7.08 9.18
CA HIS A 80 7.51 -7.93 9.91
C HIS A 80 7.22 -8.03 11.41
N ASN A 81 6.65 -6.98 12.02
CA ASN A 81 6.24 -7.03 13.43
C ASN A 81 5.05 -7.95 13.67
N LYS A 82 4.12 -8.01 12.71
CA LYS A 82 2.93 -8.87 12.79
C LYS A 82 3.22 -10.30 12.30
N GLY A 83 3.89 -10.46 11.16
CA GLY A 83 4.00 -11.73 10.46
C GLY A 83 2.64 -12.29 10.01
N GLY A 84 2.60 -13.56 9.63
CA GLY A 84 1.39 -14.29 9.22
C GLY A 84 1.45 -14.85 7.80
N ASP A 85 0.52 -15.74 7.43
CA ASP A 85 0.37 -16.28 6.06
C ASP A 85 1.70 -16.75 5.42
N GLY A 86 2.52 -17.45 6.22
CA GLY A 86 3.82 -17.96 5.81
C GLY A 86 4.95 -16.94 5.77
N LEU A 87 4.72 -15.68 6.17
CA LEU A 87 5.75 -14.69 6.46
C LEU A 87 6.04 -14.71 7.98
N PRO A 88 7.22 -15.17 8.43
CA PRO A 88 7.54 -15.22 9.84
C PRO A 88 7.65 -13.81 10.43
N LYS A 89 7.20 -13.66 11.68
CA LYS A 89 7.43 -12.45 12.46
C LYS A 89 8.94 -12.25 12.67
N ASN A 90 9.43 -11.04 12.43
CA ASN A 90 10.83 -10.66 12.63
C ASN A 90 10.92 -9.24 13.22
N GLN A 91 11.10 -9.16 14.53
CA GLN A 91 11.16 -7.87 15.23
C GLN A 91 12.42 -7.07 14.89
N THR A 92 13.54 -7.74 14.65
CA THR A 92 14.79 -7.07 14.26
C THR A 92 14.63 -6.34 12.94
N LEU A 93 14.08 -7.02 11.93
CA LEU A 93 13.76 -6.38 10.65
C LEU A 93 12.71 -5.29 10.82
N ALA A 94 11.70 -5.49 11.67
CA ALA A 94 10.70 -4.46 11.91
C ALA A 94 11.32 -3.15 12.44
N VAL A 95 12.18 -3.25 13.47
CA VAL A 95 12.90 -2.10 14.04
C VAL A 95 13.80 -1.44 13.00
N GLU A 96 14.50 -2.22 12.18
CA GLU A 96 15.33 -1.67 11.10
C GLU A 96 14.51 -0.86 10.10
N MET A 97 13.36 -1.38 9.67
CA MET A 97 12.48 -0.69 8.73
C MET A 97 11.87 0.57 9.34
N PHE A 98 11.44 0.53 10.61
CA PHE A 98 10.95 1.73 11.31
C PHE A 98 12.03 2.80 11.46
N ARG A 99 13.25 2.39 11.82
CA ARG A 99 14.39 3.31 11.90
C ARG A 99 14.63 3.98 10.55
N ARG A 100 14.62 3.20 9.46
CA ARG A 100 14.80 3.75 8.10
C ARG A 100 13.69 4.74 7.74
N ALA A 101 12.44 4.44 8.09
CA ALA A 101 11.31 5.35 7.86
C ALA A 101 11.53 6.68 8.61
N ALA A 102 11.94 6.63 9.88
CA ALA A 102 12.23 7.81 10.69
C ALA A 102 13.43 8.62 10.15
N GLU A 103 14.52 7.97 9.75
CA GLU A 103 15.70 8.60 9.14
C GLU A 103 15.35 9.35 7.84
N LEU A 104 14.35 8.85 7.09
CA LEU A 104 13.85 9.46 5.86
C LEU A 104 12.71 10.46 6.09
N GLY A 105 12.46 10.85 7.35
CA GLY A 105 11.49 11.90 7.70
C GLY A 105 10.04 11.44 7.71
N HIS A 106 9.76 10.12 7.79
CA HIS A 106 8.40 9.65 8.03
C HIS A 106 8.00 9.95 9.47
N ALA A 107 7.12 10.94 9.65
CA ALA A 107 6.39 11.09 10.91
C ALA A 107 5.32 10.00 10.99
N ALA A 108 5.28 9.29 12.13
CA ALA A 108 4.29 8.24 12.39
C ALA A 108 2.91 8.83 12.72
#